data_AF-A0A538P0I0-F1
#
_entry.id   AF-A0A538P0I0-F1
#
_cell.length_a   1.000
_cell.length_b   1.000
_cell.length_c   1.000
_cell.angle_alpha   90.00
_cell.angle_beta   90.00
_cell.angle_gamma   90.00
#
_symmetry.space_group_name_H-M   'P 1'
#
loop_
_entity.id
_entity.type
_entity.pdbx_description
1 polymer ?
#
loop_
_entity_poly.entity_id
_entity_poly.type
_entity_poly.pdbx_seq_one_letter_code
_entity_poly.pdbx_strand_id
1 'polypeptide(L)'
;MAGEPTKIDRDRVEYELRGKTLKVYAHLLRVDSSGVREIQRELGFSSPSIALHHLEKLERLGVVGKDNVGRYFIAKKVDVGILSAFASIGRLTL
;
A
#
# COMPACT_ATOMS: atom_id res chain seq x y z
N MET A 1 16.02 -9.63 -16.85
CA MET A 1 15.04 -10.67 -16.51
C MET A 1 14.55 -10.34 -15.11
N ALA A 2 13.40 -9.65 -15.00
CA ALA A 2 12.75 -9.48 -13.69
C ALA A 2 12.25 -10.87 -13.29
N GLY A 3 12.77 -11.41 -12.19
CA GLY A 3 12.35 -12.72 -11.72
C GLY A 3 10.89 -12.64 -11.30
N GLU A 4 10.07 -13.56 -11.81
CA GLU A 4 8.69 -13.75 -11.36
C GLU A 4 8.64 -13.72 -9.82
N PRO A 5 7.79 -12.87 -9.20
CA PRO A 5 7.68 -12.84 -7.75
C PRO A 5 7.36 -14.25 -7.25
N THR A 6 8.10 -14.73 -6.26
CA THR A 6 7.90 -16.10 -5.79
C THR A 6 6.50 -16.24 -5.21
N LYS A 7 5.91 -17.43 -5.28
CA LYS A 7 4.55 -17.68 -4.74
C LYS A 7 4.41 -17.20 -3.27
N ILE A 8 5.48 -17.31 -2.49
CA ILE A 8 5.59 -16.85 -1.11
C ILE A 8 5.48 -15.32 -0.99
N ASP A 9 6.06 -14.57 -1.92
CA ASP A 9 5.97 -13.11 -1.94
C ASP A 9 4.53 -12.66 -2.22
N ARG A 10 3.83 -13.37 -3.10
CA ARG A 10 2.42 -13.08 -3.43
C ARG A 10 1.48 -13.30 -2.24
N ASP A 11 1.59 -14.46 -1.60
CA ASP A 11 0.75 -14.82 -0.44
C ASP A 11 0.99 -13.86 0.74
N ARG A 12 2.25 -13.48 0.97
CA ARG A 12 2.62 -12.50 2.00
C ARG A 12 2.04 -11.12 1.71
N VAL A 13 2.12 -10.66 0.46
CA VAL A 13 1.56 -9.37 0.08
C VAL A 13 0.04 -9.36 0.23
N GLU A 14 -0.65 -10.42 -0.19
CA GLU A 14 -2.10 -10.56 -0.02
C GLU A 14 -2.53 -10.57 1.46
N TYR A 15 -1.79 -11.28 2.32
CA TYR A 15 -2.03 -11.29 3.76
C TYR A 15 -1.80 -9.92 4.42
N GLU A 16 -0.79 -9.18 3.98
CA GLU A 16 -0.40 -7.90 4.56
C GLU A 16 -1.27 -6.73 4.04
N LEU A 17 -1.68 -6.75 2.77
CA LEU A 17 -2.51 -5.75 2.08
C LEU A 17 -4.01 -5.99 2.26
N ARG A 18 -4.46 -5.97 3.51
CA ARG A 18 -5.88 -6.08 3.87
C ARG A 18 -6.29 -5.06 4.94
N GLY A 19 -7.59 -4.90 5.14
CA GLY A 19 -8.15 -4.04 6.19
C GLY A 19 -7.63 -2.60 6.09
N LYS A 20 -7.13 -2.06 7.21
CA LYS A 20 -6.60 -0.69 7.28
C LYS A 20 -5.37 -0.46 6.40
N THR A 21 -4.51 -1.46 6.21
CA THR A 21 -3.34 -1.35 5.32
C THR A 21 -3.78 -1.10 3.87
N LEU A 22 -4.79 -1.83 3.41
CA LEU A 22 -5.37 -1.65 2.07
C LEU A 22 -6.01 -0.25 1.92
N LYS A 23 -6.68 0.26 2.96
CA LYS A 23 -7.24 1.62 2.95
C LYS A 23 -6.16 2.68 2.79
N VAL A 24 -5.05 2.55 3.51
CA VAL A 24 -3.89 3.46 3.39
C VAL A 24 -3.27 3.38 2.00
N TYR A 25 -3.11 2.17 1.46
CA TYR A 25 -2.58 2.01 0.11
C TYR A 25 -3.50 2.64 -0.96
N ALA A 26 -4.81 2.37 -0.88
CA ALA A 26 -5.80 2.95 -1.79
C ALA A 26 -5.89 4.49 -1.67
N HIS A 27 -5.63 5.05 -0.49
CA HIS A 27 -5.48 6.48 -0.30
C HIS A 27 -4.31 7.03 -1.11
N LEU A 28 -3.12 6.42 -0.97
CA LEU A 28 -1.92 6.83 -1.68
C LEU A 28 -1.99 6.62 -3.20
N LEU A 29 -2.86 5.75 -3.71
CA LEU A 29 -3.12 5.64 -5.15
C LEU A 29 -3.87 6.85 -5.73
N ARG A 30 -4.53 7.66 -4.90
CA ARG A 30 -5.36 8.80 -5.31
C ARG A 30 -4.65 10.16 -5.17
N VAL A 31 -3.49 10.19 -4.54
CA VAL A 31 -2.73 11.41 -4.24
C VAL A 31 -1.26 11.19 -4.60
N ASP A 32 -0.54 12.26 -4.92
CA ASP A 32 0.89 12.14 -5.26
C ASP A 32 1.74 11.67 -4.06
N SER A 33 1.47 12.24 -2.89
CA SER A 33 2.09 11.83 -1.62
C SER A 33 1.24 12.29 -0.43
N SER A 34 1.37 11.62 0.71
CA SER A 34 0.67 12.02 1.93
C SER A 34 1.49 11.77 3.21
N GLY A 35 1.35 12.66 4.19
CA GLY A 35 1.96 12.54 5.51
C GLY A 35 1.11 11.74 6.49
N VAL A 36 1.74 11.23 7.56
CA VAL A 36 1.08 10.38 8.57
C VAL A 36 -0.21 11.00 9.14
N ARG A 37 -0.18 12.30 9.47
CA ARG A 37 -1.33 13.01 10.06
C ARG A 37 -2.43 13.32 9.03
N GLU A 38 -2.08 13.49 7.76
CA GLU A 38 -3.05 13.66 6.68
C GLU A 38 -3.85 12.37 6.53
N ILE A 39 -3.15 11.25 6.35
CA ILE A 39 -3.75 9.91 6.27
C ILE A 39 -4.61 9.59 7.48
N GLN A 40 -4.12 9.90 8.69
CA GLN A 40 -4.89 9.70 9.92
C GLN A 40 -6.24 10.45 9.89
N ARG A 41 -6.24 11.72 9.51
CA ARG A 41 -7.46 12.53 9.46
C ARG A 41 -8.41 12.07 8.35
N GLU A 42 -7.88 11.83 7.17
CA GLU A 42 -8.67 11.50 5.98
C GLU A 42 -9.30 10.10 6.07
N LEU A 43 -8.61 9.14 6.69
CA LEU A 43 -9.13 7.79 6.89
C LEU A 43 -9.82 7.59 8.25
N GLY A 44 -9.94 8.65 9.06
CA GLY A 44 -10.59 8.59 10.37
C GLY A 44 -9.94 7.63 11.35
N PHE A 45 -8.61 7.50 11.31
CA PHE A 45 -7.90 6.66 12.29
C PHE A 45 -7.83 7.36 13.64
N SER A 46 -7.95 6.56 14.71
CA SER A 46 -8.00 7.07 16.08
C SER A 46 -6.69 7.68 16.57
N SER A 47 -5.56 7.41 15.90
CA SER A 47 -4.28 8.06 16.21
C SER A 47 -3.33 8.09 15.01
N PRO A 48 -2.37 9.03 14.96
CA PRO A 48 -1.34 9.07 13.92
C PRO A 48 -0.49 7.80 13.88
N SER A 49 -0.26 7.17 15.04
CA SER A 49 0.54 5.94 15.13
C SER A 49 -0.10 4.77 14.38
N ILE A 50 -1.43 4.72 14.26
CA ILE A 50 -2.10 3.69 13.44
C ILE A 50 -1.79 3.91 11.96
N ALA A 51 -1.84 5.15 11.47
CA ALA A 51 -1.46 5.45 10.09
C ALA A 51 0.00 5.07 9.82
N LEU A 52 0.91 5.47 10.73
CA LEU A 52 2.33 5.15 10.63
C LEU A 52 2.58 3.64 10.59
N HIS A 53 1.94 2.87 11.47
CA HIS A 53 2.08 1.41 11.51
C HIS A 53 1.75 0.76 10.15
N HIS A 54 0.67 1.21 9.50
CA HIS A 54 0.28 0.70 8.19
C HIS A 54 1.20 1.18 7.06
N LEU A 55 1.71 2.42 7.15
CA LEU A 55 2.71 2.94 6.20
C LEU A 55 4.02 2.16 6.27
N GLU A 56 4.55 1.91 7.46
CA GLU A 56 5.77 1.11 7.65
C GLU A 56 5.59 -0.32 7.12
N LYS A 57 4.39 -0.90 7.28
CA LYS A 57 4.05 -2.21 6.71
C LYS A 57 4.10 -2.19 5.18
N LEU A 58 3.53 -1.16 4.55
CA LEU A 58 3.59 -0.96 3.10
C LEU A 58 5.03 -0.71 2.62
N GLU A 59 5.82 0.04 3.38
CA GLU A 59 7.22 0.34 3.08
C GLU A 59 8.08 -0.93 3.14
N ARG A 60 7.87 -1.79 4.14
CA ARG A 60 8.52 -3.12 4.24
C ARG A 60 8.14 -4.05 3.09
N LEU A 61 6.95 -3.90 2.50
CA LEU A 61 6.55 -4.64 1.30
C LEU A 61 7.14 -4.03 0.02
N GLY A 62 7.77 -2.86 0.09
CA GLY A 62 8.32 -2.16 -1.06
C GLY A 62 7.27 -1.51 -1.98
N VAL A 63 6.01 -1.43 -1.54
CA VAL A 63 4.91 -0.90 -2.37
C VAL A 63 4.70 0.60 -2.21
N VAL A 64 5.27 1.19 -1.17
CA VAL A 64 5.35 2.65 -0.97
C VAL A 64 6.78 3.04 -0.62
N GLY A 65 7.15 4.27 -0.96
CA GLY A 65 8.38 4.91 -0.51
C GLY A 65 8.08 6.07 0.43
N LYS A 66 9.13 6.55 1.11
CA LYS A 66 9.11 7.73 1.96
C LYS A 66 10.17 8.72 1.48
N ASP A 67 9.81 9.98 1.33
CA ASP A 67 10.75 11.03 0.95
C ASP A 67 11.53 11.59 2.17
N ASN A 68 12.43 12.52 1.92
CA ASN A 68 13.27 13.16 2.94
C ASN A 68 12.49 14.06 3.93
N VAL A 69 11.26 14.45 3.60
CA VAL A 69 10.38 15.25 4.47
C VAL A 69 9.33 14.38 5.17
N GLY A 70 9.38 13.06 4.98
CA GLY A 70 8.54 12.09 5.66
C GLY A 70 7.15 11.91 5.07
N ARG A 71 6.94 12.30 3.81
CA ARG A 71 5.71 11.99 3.06
C ARG A 71 5.87 10.66 2.33
N TYR A 72 4.77 9.92 2.26
CA TYR A 72 4.71 8.60 1.64
C TYR A 72 4.08 8.68 0.26
N PHE A 73 4.58 7.90 -0.69
CA PHE A 73 4.14 7.87 -2.08
C PHE A 73 4.17 6.44 -2.65
N ILE A 74 3.45 6.18 -3.73
CA ILE A 74 3.44 4.87 -4.40
C ILE A 74 4.79 4.61 -5.08
N ALA A 75 5.44 3.50 -4.76
CA ALA A 75 6.71 3.12 -5.39
C ALA A 75 6.46 2.57 -6.80
N LYS A 76 7.03 3.19 -7.84
CA LYS A 76 6.92 2.73 -9.25
C LYS A 76 7.54 1.35 -9.54
N LYS A 77 8.36 0.83 -8.62
CA LYS A 77 9.12 -0.43 -8.80
C LYS A 77 8.35 -1.70 -8.43
N VAL A 78 7.08 -1.60 -8.04
CA VAL A 78 6.30 -2.81 -7.72
C VAL A 78 6.11 -3.62 -8.99
N ASP A 79 6.64 -4.84 -8.97
CA ASP A 79 6.50 -5.78 -10.07
C ASP A 79 5.00 -5.96 -10.40
N VAL A 80 4.65 -5.92 -11.69
CA VAL A 80 3.27 -5.95 -12.17
C VAL A 80 2.54 -7.22 -11.69
N GLY A 81 3.30 -8.29 -11.37
CA GLY A 81 2.81 -9.53 -10.76
C GLY A 81 2.18 -9.38 -9.36
N ILE A 82 2.61 -8.37 -8.58
CA ILE A 82 2.04 -8.05 -7.26
C ILE A 82 0.78 -7.20 -7.42
N LEU A 83 0.81 -6.17 -8.28
CA LEU A 83 -0.36 -5.30 -8.52
C LEU A 83 -1.52 -6.06 -9.19
N SER A 84 -1.23 -7.00 -10.10
CA SER A 84 -2.21 -7.82 -10.81
C SER A 84 -2.97 -8.80 -9.91
N ALA A 85 -2.43 -9.18 -8.74
CA ALA A 85 -3.17 -9.94 -7.73
C ALA A 85 -4.40 -9.15 -7.23
N PHE A 86 -4.35 -7.82 -7.26
CA PHE A 86 -5.40 -6.94 -6.75
C PHE A 86 -6.37 -6.43 -7.84
N ALA A 87 -5.98 -6.49 -9.13
CA ALA A 87 -6.86 -6.12 -10.24
C ALA A 87 -8.12 -7.02 -10.38
N SER A 88 -8.16 -8.13 -9.63
CA SER A 88 -9.31 -9.05 -9.62
C SER A 88 -10.47 -8.60 -8.71
N ILE A 89 -10.33 -7.53 -7.92
CA ILE A 89 -11.43 -6.92 -7.13
C ILE A 89 -12.26 -5.97 -8.02
N GLY A 90 -12.54 -6.40 -9.25
CA GLY A 90 -13.22 -5.59 -10.28
C GLY A 90 -14.13 -6.37 -11.21
N ARG A 91 -14.29 -7.69 -11.06
CA ARG A 91 -15.44 -8.39 -11.64
C ARG A 91 -16.60 -8.33 -10.64
N LEU A 92 -17.17 -7.13 -10.55
CA LEU A 92 -18.58 -6.98 -10.23
C LEU A 92 -19.32 -7.57 -11.43
N THR A 93 -19.91 -8.75 -11.27
CA THR A 93 -20.87 -9.30 -12.21
C THR A 93 -22.03 -8.32 -12.28
N LEU A 94 -22.23 -7.70 -13.46
CA LEU A 94 -23.55 -7.26 -13.91
C LEU A 94 -24.38 -8.49 -14.27
#